data_AF-A0A062VJ24-F1
#
_entry.id   AF-A0A062VJ24-F1
#
_cell.length_a   1.000
_cell.length_b   1.000
_cell.length_c   1.000
_cell.angle_alpha   90.00
_cell.angle_beta   90.00
_cell.angle_gamma   90.00
#
_symmetry.space_group_name_H-M   'P 1'
#
loop_
_entity.id
_entity.type
_entity.pdbx_description
1 polymer ?
#
loop_
_entity_poly.entity_id
_entity_poly.type
_entity_poly.pdbx_seq_one_letter_code
_entity_poly.pdbx_strand_id
1 'polypeptide(L)'
;MIRALLAAALFCLPAAPMLAETGQGAPAAPDCPENAAQIVFNMQAAIELGAAPTLEKIYETAEIAATHCPGSSDIQGLASLLFVSLASAVPDPGTQLTLFSKAYDAALRADHAYANGTGTVVTGTDGAEVKLYLYGPVFTTLESVIIPQLAVLATTPGMERVHPIFAQDAPLESCPYTEDRGSGAEYEARALSKAPADPGAVGRISGRLLRLQAACPERAAYFDWALASYFNRAVYANEFRPGEARKHARAALAHAAAFSRAAPAIRGSGAEENAGFLSRMIVNLQEKFPDLDQ
;
A
#
# COMPACT_ATOMS: atom_id res chain seq x y z
N MET A 1 30.60 -31.69 -20.61
CA MET A 1 29.61 -30.61 -20.42
C MET A 1 29.44 -30.39 -18.92
N ILE A 2 30.09 -29.37 -18.39
CA ILE A 2 30.21 -29.10 -16.95
C ILE A 2 28.93 -28.40 -16.50
N ARG A 3 28.14 -29.08 -15.66
CA ARG A 3 27.00 -28.48 -14.95
C ARG A 3 27.54 -27.64 -13.81
N ALA A 4 27.50 -26.32 -13.96
CA ALA A 4 27.76 -25.40 -12.87
C ALA A 4 26.55 -25.41 -11.91
N LEU A 5 26.79 -25.90 -10.69
CA LEU A 5 25.90 -25.73 -9.55
C LEU A 5 25.95 -24.26 -9.14
N LEU A 6 24.87 -23.49 -9.39
CA LEU A 6 24.67 -22.21 -8.72
C LEU A 6 24.30 -22.49 -7.26
N ALA A 7 25.22 -22.16 -6.36
CA ALA A 7 24.97 -22.15 -4.93
C ALA A 7 23.92 -21.07 -4.62
N ALA A 8 22.77 -21.49 -4.11
CA ALA A 8 21.79 -20.60 -3.51
C ALA A 8 22.41 -19.99 -2.24
N ALA A 9 22.81 -18.72 -2.31
CA ALA A 9 23.17 -17.96 -1.13
C ALA A 9 21.88 -17.70 -0.33
N LEU A 10 21.67 -18.48 0.73
CA LEU A 10 20.66 -18.16 1.74
C LEU A 10 21.04 -16.82 2.38
N PHE A 11 20.32 -15.76 2.01
CA PHE A 11 20.34 -14.50 2.73
C PHE A 11 19.67 -14.71 4.10
N CYS A 12 20.48 -14.92 5.13
CA CYS A 12 20.01 -14.74 6.51
C CYS A 12 19.95 -13.24 6.78
N LEU A 13 18.78 -12.63 6.59
CA LEU A 13 18.47 -11.34 7.20
C LEU A 13 18.58 -11.49 8.72
N PRO A 14 19.34 -10.64 9.43
CA PRO A 14 19.43 -10.73 10.88
C PRO A 14 18.04 -10.51 11.47
N ALA A 15 17.55 -11.52 12.20
CA ALA A 15 16.35 -11.39 13.00
C ALA A 15 16.56 -10.26 14.02
N ALA A 16 15.69 -9.24 13.98
CA ALA A 16 15.67 -8.22 15.01
C ALA A 16 15.49 -8.90 16.38
N PRO A 17 16.34 -8.61 17.38
CA PRO A 17 16.16 -9.19 18.71
C PRO A 17 14.85 -8.67 19.30
N MET A 18 13.93 -9.58 19.64
CA MET A 18 12.80 -9.25 20.51
C MET A 18 13.35 -8.86 21.88
N LEU A 19 13.39 -7.56 22.16
CA LEU A 19 13.69 -7.06 23.50
C LEU A 19 12.43 -7.19 24.35
N ALA A 20 12.49 -8.17 25.25
CA ALA A 20 11.57 -8.30 26.36
C ALA A 20 11.64 -7.07 27.27
N GLU A 21 10.46 -6.66 27.74
CA GLU A 21 10.22 -5.52 28.60
C GLU A 21 11.08 -5.55 29.88
N THR A 22 12.00 -4.60 29.99
CA THR A 22 12.40 -4.04 31.27
C THR A 22 12.22 -2.53 31.17
N GLY A 23 11.46 -1.96 32.11
CA GLY A 23 11.00 -0.57 32.11
C GLY A 23 12.09 0.48 32.31
N GLN A 24 12.98 0.58 31.33
CA GLN A 24 13.87 1.72 31.12
C GLN A 24 13.30 2.48 29.93
N GLY A 25 12.96 3.75 30.16
CA GLY A 25 12.39 4.63 29.13
C GLY A 25 13.14 4.46 27.82
N ALA A 26 12.39 4.20 26.75
CA ALA A 26 12.95 3.92 25.44
C ALA A 26 14.07 4.92 25.15
N PRO A 27 15.29 4.46 24.80
CA PRO A 27 16.36 5.38 24.43
C PRO A 27 15.82 6.31 23.36
N ALA A 28 16.07 7.62 23.52
CA ALA A 28 15.65 8.62 22.54
C ALA A 28 16.04 8.12 21.15
N ALA A 29 15.08 8.13 20.22
CA ALA A 29 15.33 7.69 18.87
C ALA A 29 16.58 8.43 18.37
N PRO A 30 17.60 7.71 17.85
CA PRO A 30 18.81 8.34 17.39
C PRO A 30 18.48 9.44 16.37
N ASP A 31 19.06 10.63 16.56
CA ASP A 31 18.75 11.81 15.75
C ASP A 31 18.90 11.51 14.25
N CYS A 32 17.99 12.09 13.45
CA CYS A 32 18.07 12.03 12.00
C CYS A 32 19.38 12.69 11.52
N PRO A 33 20.25 11.97 10.79
CA PRO A 33 21.49 12.57 10.29
C PRO A 33 21.22 13.82 9.45
N GLU A 34 22.00 14.89 9.63
CA GLU A 34 21.78 16.17 8.94
C GLU A 34 21.78 16.04 7.41
N ASN A 35 22.58 15.11 6.87
CA ASN A 35 22.68 14.84 5.44
C ASN A 35 21.84 13.63 5.00
N ALA A 36 20.92 13.11 5.82
CA ALA A 36 20.13 11.93 5.51
C ALA A 36 19.35 12.08 4.20
N ALA A 37 18.71 13.23 3.96
CA ALA A 37 18.00 13.51 2.72
C ALA A 37 18.92 13.36 1.49
N GLN A 38 20.13 13.91 1.54
CA GLN A 38 21.11 13.80 0.46
C GLN A 38 21.58 12.36 0.24
N ILE A 39 21.88 11.63 1.33
CA ILE A 39 22.35 10.24 1.26
C ILE A 39 21.31 9.35 0.57
N VAL A 40 20.06 9.44 1.01
CA VAL A 40 18.99 8.58 0.49
C VAL A 40 18.62 9.00 -0.93
N PHE A 41 18.63 10.31 -1.23
CA PHE A 41 18.42 10.82 -2.59
C PHE A 41 19.49 10.30 -3.55
N ASN A 42 20.78 10.37 -3.17
CA ASN A 42 21.88 9.87 -3.98
C ASN A 42 21.74 8.37 -4.26
N MET A 43 21.28 7.58 -3.27
CA MET A 43 21.03 6.16 -3.46
C MET A 43 19.91 5.92 -4.49
N GLN A 44 18.79 6.64 -4.37
CA GLN A 44 17.68 6.55 -5.31
C GLN A 44 18.11 6.94 -6.73
N ALA A 45 18.80 8.07 -6.86
CA ALA A 45 19.31 8.56 -8.15
C ALA A 45 20.31 7.58 -8.78
N ALA A 46 21.19 6.95 -7.97
CA ALA A 46 22.13 5.95 -8.47
C ALA A 46 21.40 4.74 -9.08
N ILE A 47 20.33 4.26 -8.42
CA ILE A 47 19.50 3.16 -8.94
C ILE A 47 18.81 3.58 -10.24
N GLU A 48 18.21 4.77 -10.28
CA GLU A 48 17.49 5.29 -11.46
C GLU A 48 18.42 5.50 -12.67
N LEU A 49 19.67 5.89 -12.42
CA LEU A 49 20.70 6.05 -13.45
C LEU A 49 21.36 4.72 -13.88
N GLY A 50 20.88 3.58 -13.37
CA GLY A 50 21.36 2.25 -13.76
C GLY A 50 22.68 1.85 -13.10
N ALA A 51 23.13 2.55 -12.07
CA ALA A 51 24.17 2.01 -11.21
C ALA A 51 23.64 0.78 -10.48
N ALA A 52 24.52 -0.15 -10.13
CA ALA A 52 24.17 -1.36 -9.38
C ALA A 52 24.76 -1.34 -7.96
N PRO A 53 24.29 -0.46 -7.05
CA PRO A 53 24.60 -0.59 -5.63
C PRO A 53 24.24 -2.00 -5.14
N THR A 54 24.99 -2.51 -4.16
CA THR A 54 24.66 -3.80 -3.57
C THR A 54 23.31 -3.72 -2.85
N LEU A 55 22.53 -4.80 -2.89
CA LEU A 55 21.22 -4.86 -2.22
C LEU A 55 21.34 -4.57 -0.71
N GLU A 56 22.41 -5.04 -0.09
CA GLU A 56 22.74 -4.74 1.31
C GLU A 56 22.87 -3.23 1.55
N LYS A 57 23.59 -2.51 0.69
CA LYS A 57 23.79 -1.07 0.82
C LYS A 57 22.49 -0.29 0.66
N ILE A 58 21.64 -0.72 -0.27
CA ILE A 58 20.31 -0.11 -0.46
C ILE A 58 19.46 -0.35 0.78
N TYR A 59 19.48 -1.57 1.33
CA TYR A 59 18.71 -1.93 2.54
C TYR A 59 19.15 -1.12 3.75
N GLU A 60 20.46 -1.06 4.03
CA GLU A 60 21.00 -0.25 5.13
C GLU A 60 20.59 1.21 5.00
N THR A 61 20.69 1.77 3.79
CA THR A 61 20.34 3.17 3.53
C THR A 61 18.85 3.43 3.81
N ALA A 62 17.98 2.55 3.31
CA ALA A 62 16.54 2.65 3.53
C ALA A 62 16.15 2.45 5.00
N GLU A 63 16.78 1.51 5.70
CA GLU A 63 16.50 1.21 7.10
C GLU A 63 16.93 2.34 8.04
N ILE A 64 18.13 2.90 7.83
CA ILE A 64 18.61 4.06 8.59
C ILE A 64 17.67 5.25 8.37
N ALA A 65 17.29 5.52 7.12
CA ALA A 65 16.37 6.60 6.78
C ALA A 65 15.00 6.42 7.47
N ALA A 66 14.41 5.23 7.34
CA ALA A 66 13.11 4.91 7.91
C ALA A 66 13.10 5.01 9.44
N THR A 67 14.17 4.55 10.10
CA THR A 67 14.25 4.44 11.57
C THR A 67 14.65 5.75 12.24
N HIS A 68 15.63 6.47 11.68
CA HIS A 68 16.22 7.66 12.31
C HIS A 68 15.51 8.96 11.92
N CYS A 69 14.77 8.97 10.81
CA CYS A 69 14.13 10.19 10.29
C CYS A 69 12.60 10.07 10.19
N PRO A 70 11.87 9.67 11.25
CA PRO A 70 10.42 9.46 11.18
C PRO A 70 9.63 10.74 10.90
N GLY A 71 10.17 11.91 11.24
CA GLY A 71 9.50 13.21 11.08
C GLY A 71 9.67 13.88 9.70
N SER A 72 10.38 13.27 8.76
CA SER A 72 10.59 13.85 7.42
C SER A 72 9.81 13.07 6.36
N SER A 73 8.77 13.69 5.80
CA SER A 73 7.95 13.09 4.74
C SER A 73 8.77 12.67 3.53
N ASP A 74 9.70 13.52 3.07
CA ASP A 74 10.55 13.21 1.91
C ASP A 74 11.52 12.06 2.18
N ILE A 75 12.16 12.01 3.36
CA ILE A 75 13.10 10.93 3.70
C ILE A 75 12.36 9.60 3.83
N GLN A 76 11.19 9.58 4.47
CA GLN A 76 10.33 8.39 4.54
C GLN A 76 9.83 7.98 3.14
N GLY A 77 9.52 8.95 2.29
CA GLY A 77 9.16 8.73 0.90
C GLY A 77 10.26 8.04 0.09
N LEU A 78 11.50 8.54 0.17
CA LEU A 78 12.65 7.90 -0.47
C LEU A 78 12.92 6.50 0.11
N ALA A 79 12.84 6.33 1.43
CA ALA A 79 13.00 5.02 2.06
C ALA A 79 11.97 4.01 1.52
N SER A 80 10.71 4.42 1.38
CA SER A 80 9.65 3.61 0.76
C SER A 80 10.03 3.18 -0.67
N LEU A 81 10.51 4.11 -1.50
CA LEU A 81 10.90 3.81 -2.87
C LEU A 81 12.10 2.85 -2.95
N LEU A 82 13.11 3.03 -2.08
CA LEU A 82 14.25 2.10 -1.98
C LEU A 82 13.82 0.69 -1.57
N PHE A 83 12.91 0.55 -0.60
CA PHE A 83 12.37 -0.76 -0.21
C PHE A 83 11.59 -1.42 -1.36
N VAL A 84 10.88 -0.65 -2.19
CA VAL A 84 10.21 -1.18 -3.39
C VAL A 84 11.22 -1.67 -4.42
N SER A 85 12.29 -0.90 -4.68
CA SER A 85 13.36 -1.32 -5.59
C SER A 85 14.03 -2.62 -5.11
N LEU A 86 14.28 -2.75 -3.80
CA LEU A 86 14.79 -3.98 -3.20
C LEU A 86 13.84 -5.16 -3.36
N ALA A 87 12.56 -4.96 -3.02
CA ALA A 87 11.55 -6.03 -3.09
C ALA A 87 11.42 -6.56 -4.53
N SER A 88 11.54 -5.67 -5.52
CA SER A 88 11.46 -6.03 -6.94
C SER A 88 12.70 -6.77 -7.44
N ALA A 89 13.85 -6.65 -6.75
CA ALA A 89 15.10 -7.29 -7.13
C ALA A 89 15.33 -8.68 -6.50
N VAL A 90 14.51 -9.06 -5.51
CA VAL A 90 14.64 -10.35 -4.81
C VAL A 90 13.55 -11.34 -5.22
N PRO A 91 13.88 -12.62 -5.44
CA PRO A 91 12.89 -13.63 -5.85
C PRO A 91 12.17 -14.31 -4.68
N ASP A 92 12.72 -14.23 -3.47
CA ASP A 92 12.16 -14.93 -2.29
C ASP A 92 10.89 -14.22 -1.78
N PRO A 93 9.72 -14.88 -1.77
CA PRO A 93 8.46 -14.25 -1.37
C PRO A 93 8.43 -13.77 0.09
N GLY A 94 9.15 -14.43 1.01
CA GLY A 94 9.24 -14.01 2.41
C GLY A 94 10.01 -12.70 2.57
N THR A 95 11.08 -12.56 1.79
CA THR A 95 11.89 -11.33 1.71
C THR A 95 11.12 -10.22 1.01
N GLN A 96 10.42 -10.52 -0.09
CA GLN A 96 9.52 -9.57 -0.76
C GLN A 96 8.46 -9.04 0.21
N LEU A 97 7.81 -9.93 0.97
CA LEU A 97 6.83 -9.55 1.98
C LEU A 97 7.45 -8.59 3.00
N THR A 98 8.62 -8.91 3.53
CA THR A 98 9.31 -8.07 4.52
C THR A 98 9.61 -6.68 3.97
N LEU A 99 10.13 -6.59 2.74
CA LEU A 99 10.51 -5.33 2.12
C LEU A 99 9.29 -4.49 1.72
N PHE A 100 8.25 -5.09 1.13
CA PHE A 100 7.02 -4.37 0.85
C PHE A 100 6.29 -3.93 2.12
N SER A 101 6.43 -4.68 3.24
CA SER A 101 5.92 -4.23 4.53
C SER A 101 6.62 -2.94 4.99
N LYS A 102 7.95 -2.94 4.93
CA LYS A 102 8.75 -1.74 5.26
C LYS A 102 8.43 -0.56 4.34
N ALA A 103 8.23 -0.81 3.05
CA ALA A 103 7.80 0.22 2.10
C ALA A 103 6.43 0.80 2.47
N TYR A 104 5.46 -0.05 2.79
CA TYR A 104 4.12 0.36 3.22
C TYR A 104 4.20 1.23 4.50
N ASP A 105 4.93 0.78 5.51
CA ASP A 105 5.07 1.51 6.77
C ASP A 105 5.78 2.86 6.59
N ALA A 106 6.80 2.91 5.72
CA ALA A 106 7.47 4.16 5.37
C ALA A 106 6.55 5.12 4.61
N ALA A 107 5.72 4.62 3.69
CA ALA A 107 4.72 5.44 3.00
C ALA A 107 3.67 6.01 3.98
N LEU A 108 3.22 5.24 4.97
CA LEU A 108 2.33 5.76 6.02
C LEU A 108 2.99 6.83 6.88
N ARG A 109 4.25 6.64 7.27
CA ARG A 109 5.00 7.70 7.97
C ARG A 109 5.17 8.95 7.11
N ALA A 110 5.39 8.78 5.80
CA ALA A 110 5.44 9.89 4.87
C ALA A 110 4.10 10.65 4.79
N ASP A 111 2.97 9.94 4.84
CA ASP A 111 1.61 10.53 4.94
C ASP A 111 1.48 11.42 6.18
N HIS A 112 1.82 10.88 7.35
CA HIS A 112 1.64 11.55 8.63
C HIS A 112 2.61 12.73 8.83
N ALA A 113 3.81 12.65 8.27
CA ALA A 113 4.80 13.72 8.35
C ALA A 113 4.62 14.78 7.25
N TYR A 114 3.66 14.60 6.33
CA TYR A 114 3.47 15.53 5.22
C TYR A 114 3.01 16.91 5.72
N ALA A 115 3.73 17.94 5.30
CA ALA A 115 3.32 19.32 5.49
C ALA A 115 3.39 20.06 4.15
N ASN A 116 2.32 20.75 3.80
CA ASN A 116 2.22 21.48 2.55
C ASN A 116 3.36 22.52 2.43
N GLY A 117 4.13 22.45 1.34
CA GLY A 117 5.16 23.44 0.98
C GLY A 117 6.55 23.23 1.59
N THR A 118 6.75 22.24 2.46
CA THR A 118 8.00 22.02 3.22
C THR A 118 8.98 21.04 2.55
N GLY A 119 9.00 21.00 1.21
CA GLY A 119 9.89 20.09 0.47
C GLY A 119 11.37 20.29 0.84
N THR A 120 12.06 19.18 1.08
CA THR A 120 13.48 19.13 1.45
C THR A 120 14.33 19.47 0.24
N VAL A 121 15.33 20.34 0.39
CA VAL A 121 16.27 20.68 -0.69
C VAL A 121 17.49 19.77 -0.62
N VAL A 122 17.87 19.20 -1.75
CA VAL A 122 19.07 18.38 -1.95
C VAL A 122 19.84 18.90 -3.16
N THR A 123 21.09 18.47 -3.32
CA THR A 123 21.89 18.70 -4.52
C THR A 123 21.69 17.56 -5.51
N GLY A 124 21.26 17.89 -6.72
CA GLY A 124 21.10 16.98 -7.85
C GLY A 124 22.43 16.43 -8.37
N THR A 125 22.36 15.42 -9.25
CA THR A 125 23.54 14.79 -9.85
C THR A 125 24.32 15.71 -10.79
N ASP A 126 23.68 16.77 -11.27
CA ASP A 126 24.27 17.85 -12.07
C ASP A 126 24.81 19.01 -11.22
N GLY A 127 24.71 18.92 -9.88
CA GLY A 127 25.11 19.94 -8.94
C GLY A 127 24.06 21.05 -8.70
N ALA A 128 22.90 21.00 -9.35
CA ALA A 128 21.83 21.97 -9.14
C ALA A 128 21.05 21.68 -7.85
N GLU A 129 20.44 22.69 -7.24
CA GLU A 129 19.51 22.46 -6.14
C GLU A 129 18.20 21.85 -6.65
N VAL A 130 17.75 20.78 -5.98
CA VAL A 130 16.51 20.07 -6.25
C VAL A 130 15.66 20.12 -5.00
N LYS A 131 14.43 20.64 -5.11
CA LYS A 131 13.44 20.55 -4.04
C LYS A 131 12.61 19.29 -4.23
N LEU A 132 12.64 18.41 -3.22
CA LEU A 132 11.92 17.15 -3.21
C LEU A 132 10.41 17.38 -3.03
N TYR A 133 9.62 16.70 -3.84
CA TYR A 133 8.15 16.67 -3.78
C TYR A 133 7.67 15.23 -3.92
N LEU A 134 7.95 14.42 -2.91
CA LEU A 134 7.84 12.96 -3.05
C LEU A 134 6.47 12.38 -2.74
N TYR A 135 5.54 13.17 -2.20
CA TYR A 135 4.20 12.71 -1.89
C TYR A 135 3.50 12.04 -3.10
N GLY A 136 3.42 12.74 -4.24
CA GLY A 136 2.80 12.19 -5.45
C GLY A 136 3.44 10.87 -5.93
N PRO A 137 4.77 10.82 -6.15
CA PRO A 137 5.48 9.58 -6.49
C PRO A 137 5.27 8.43 -5.50
N VAL A 138 5.39 8.68 -4.19
CA VAL A 138 5.27 7.66 -3.15
C VAL A 138 3.87 7.05 -3.14
N PHE A 139 2.83 7.88 -3.16
CA PHE A 139 1.45 7.38 -3.14
C PHE A 139 1.01 6.76 -4.48
N THR A 140 1.60 7.19 -5.59
CA THR A 140 1.46 6.50 -6.88
C THR A 140 2.07 5.10 -6.81
N THR A 141 3.26 4.95 -6.22
CA THR A 141 3.91 3.65 -6.00
C THR A 141 3.15 2.80 -4.95
N LEU A 142 2.57 3.44 -3.93
CA LEU A 142 1.69 2.76 -2.96
C LEU A 142 0.50 2.12 -3.68
N GLU A 143 -0.16 2.88 -4.56
CA GLU A 143 -1.32 2.40 -5.32
C GLU A 143 -0.95 1.33 -6.36
N SER A 144 0.10 1.58 -7.13
CA SER A 144 0.41 0.78 -8.33
C SER A 144 1.31 -0.42 -8.07
N VAL A 145 2.07 -0.43 -6.96
CA VAL A 145 3.07 -1.46 -6.67
C VAL A 145 2.90 -2.04 -5.27
N ILE A 146 3.06 -1.25 -4.20
CA ILE A 146 3.18 -1.78 -2.84
C ILE A 146 1.93 -2.58 -2.44
N ILE A 147 0.75 -1.96 -2.48
CA ILE A 147 -0.48 -2.61 -2.05
C ILE A 147 -0.86 -3.78 -2.98
N PRO A 148 -0.80 -3.65 -4.32
CA PRO A 148 -1.00 -4.78 -5.20
C PRO A 148 -0.09 -5.97 -4.90
N GLN A 149 1.19 -5.76 -4.65
CA GLN A 149 2.14 -6.84 -4.34
C GLN A 149 1.86 -7.46 -2.97
N LEU A 150 1.56 -6.65 -1.95
CA LEU A 150 1.13 -7.18 -0.65
C LEU A 150 -0.17 -7.99 -0.77
N ALA A 151 -1.12 -7.58 -1.61
CA ALA A 151 -2.36 -8.32 -1.86
C ALA A 151 -2.09 -9.66 -2.57
N VAL A 152 -1.19 -9.69 -3.55
CA VAL A 152 -0.74 -10.93 -4.22
C VAL A 152 -0.08 -11.87 -3.22
N LEU A 153 0.89 -11.37 -2.43
CA LEU A 153 1.57 -12.17 -1.42
C LEU A 153 0.60 -12.72 -0.37
N ALA A 154 -0.38 -11.91 0.06
CA ALA A 154 -1.35 -12.32 1.05
C ALA A 154 -2.36 -13.35 0.54
N THR A 155 -2.48 -13.51 -0.79
CA THR A 155 -3.38 -14.46 -1.46
C THR A 155 -2.62 -15.62 -2.11
N THR A 156 -1.29 -15.63 -2.02
CA THR A 156 -0.44 -16.67 -2.60
C THR A 156 -0.55 -17.98 -1.80
N PRO A 157 -0.90 -19.12 -2.44
CA PRO A 157 -0.95 -20.41 -1.76
C PRO A 157 0.38 -20.82 -1.15
N GLY A 158 0.37 -21.37 0.07
CA GLY A 158 1.57 -21.84 0.75
C GLY A 158 2.37 -20.77 1.50
N MET A 159 1.96 -19.49 1.45
CA MET A 159 2.53 -18.46 2.32
C MET A 159 2.08 -18.67 3.78
N GLU A 160 3.02 -18.94 4.68
CA GLU A 160 2.76 -19.07 6.12
C GLU A 160 2.50 -17.72 6.80
N ARG A 161 3.07 -16.64 6.24
CA ARG A 161 3.00 -15.28 6.77
C ARG A 161 2.40 -14.34 5.73
N VAL A 162 1.61 -13.39 6.20
CA VAL A 162 1.05 -12.30 5.40
C VAL A 162 1.27 -10.97 6.09
N HIS A 163 1.12 -9.87 5.36
CA HIS A 163 1.20 -8.53 5.95
C HIS A 163 0.08 -8.35 7.00
N PRO A 164 0.35 -7.75 8.18
CA PRO A 164 -0.66 -7.53 9.22
C PRO A 164 -1.93 -6.80 8.75
N ILE A 165 -1.81 -5.88 7.79
CA ILE A 165 -2.98 -5.20 7.19
C ILE A 165 -4.01 -6.19 6.60
N PHE A 166 -3.60 -7.40 6.23
CA PHE A 166 -4.47 -8.46 5.71
C PHE A 166 -4.78 -9.58 6.71
N ALA A 167 -4.35 -9.47 7.97
CA ALA A 167 -4.79 -10.36 9.05
C ALA A 167 -6.29 -10.11 9.29
N GLN A 168 -7.12 -11.15 9.38
CA GLN A 168 -8.59 -10.96 9.41
C GLN A 168 -9.12 -10.53 10.80
N ASP A 169 -8.33 -10.74 11.86
CA ASP A 169 -8.88 -10.88 13.22
C ASP A 169 -8.71 -9.65 14.13
N ALA A 170 -8.06 -8.58 13.65
CA ALA A 170 -7.85 -7.36 14.43
C ALA A 170 -8.62 -6.17 13.81
N PRO A 171 -9.57 -5.54 14.52
CA PRO A 171 -10.11 -4.25 14.10
C PRO A 171 -9.01 -3.19 14.09
N LEU A 172 -9.16 -2.17 13.24
CA LEU A 172 -8.31 -0.99 13.30
C LEU A 172 -8.85 -0.04 14.36
N GLU A 173 -8.01 0.34 15.33
CA GLU A 173 -8.41 1.26 16.41
C GLU A 173 -8.60 2.70 15.91
N SER A 174 -7.86 3.10 14.88
CA SER A 174 -7.91 4.43 14.26
C SER A 174 -7.59 4.36 12.77
N CYS A 175 -7.93 5.44 12.04
CA CYS A 175 -7.53 5.57 10.65
C CYS A 175 -5.99 5.64 10.54
N PRO A 176 -5.35 4.81 9.71
CA PRO A 176 -3.89 4.80 9.56
C PRO A 176 -3.35 5.90 8.62
N TYR A 177 -4.21 6.84 8.21
CA TYR A 177 -3.90 7.88 7.25
C TYR A 177 -4.16 9.26 7.86
N THR A 178 -3.47 10.28 7.35
CA THR A 178 -3.75 11.67 7.74
C THR A 178 -5.15 12.11 7.30
N GLU A 179 -5.72 13.07 8.03
CA GLU A 179 -6.99 13.71 7.68
C GLU A 179 -6.86 14.71 6.53
N ASP A 180 -5.63 15.09 6.15
CA ASP A 180 -5.36 16.07 5.10
C ASP A 180 -5.84 15.66 3.70
N ARG A 181 -6.03 16.65 2.82
CA ARG A 181 -6.46 16.40 1.43
C ARG A 181 -5.37 15.65 0.65
N GLY A 182 -5.77 14.61 -0.08
CA GLY A 182 -4.87 13.76 -0.86
C GLY A 182 -4.36 12.52 -0.10
N SER A 183 -4.90 12.23 1.09
CA SER A 183 -4.50 11.14 1.99
C SER A 183 -4.25 9.80 1.30
N GLY A 184 -3.27 9.05 1.79
CA GLY A 184 -3.00 7.67 1.35
C GLY A 184 -4.21 6.71 1.37
N ALA A 185 -5.26 7.02 2.13
CA ALA A 185 -6.51 6.25 2.17
C ALA A 185 -7.15 6.06 0.80
N GLU A 186 -7.16 7.12 -0.03
CA GLU A 186 -7.75 7.07 -1.38
C GLU A 186 -6.92 6.18 -2.32
N TYR A 187 -5.60 6.22 -2.18
CA TYR A 187 -4.67 5.38 -2.94
C TYR A 187 -4.80 3.90 -2.54
N GLU A 188 -4.93 3.58 -1.24
CA GLU A 188 -5.19 2.21 -0.79
C GLU A 188 -6.56 1.70 -1.27
N ALA A 189 -7.61 2.53 -1.20
CA ALA A 189 -8.92 2.18 -1.74
C ALA A 189 -8.85 1.83 -3.24
N ARG A 190 -8.17 2.66 -4.05
CA ARG A 190 -7.96 2.39 -5.49
C ARG A 190 -7.16 1.11 -5.74
N ALA A 191 -6.08 0.89 -5.01
CA ALA A 191 -5.27 -0.31 -5.16
C ALA A 191 -6.06 -1.58 -4.85
N LEU A 192 -6.76 -1.61 -3.72
CA LEU A 192 -7.53 -2.78 -3.27
C LEU A 192 -8.75 -3.05 -4.16
N SER A 193 -9.34 -2.01 -4.77
CA SER A 193 -10.42 -2.20 -5.76
C SER A 193 -9.98 -3.05 -6.97
N LYS A 194 -8.67 -3.04 -7.28
CA LYS A 194 -8.03 -3.74 -8.41
C LYS A 194 -7.30 -5.03 -7.99
N ALA A 195 -7.20 -5.33 -6.69
CA ALA A 195 -6.51 -6.51 -6.15
C ALA A 195 -7.10 -7.86 -6.64
N PRO A 196 -6.42 -9.01 -6.48
CA PRO A 196 -6.98 -10.31 -6.86
C PRO A 196 -8.38 -10.54 -6.26
N ALA A 197 -9.31 -11.03 -7.08
CA ALA A 197 -10.72 -11.24 -6.71
C ALA A 197 -11.17 -12.70 -6.89
N ASP A 198 -10.21 -13.61 -7.06
CA ASP A 198 -10.47 -15.05 -7.05
C ASP A 198 -11.10 -15.47 -5.70
N PRO A 199 -11.80 -16.61 -5.65
CA PRO A 199 -12.58 -16.97 -4.47
C PRO A 199 -11.77 -17.08 -3.16
N GLY A 200 -10.46 -17.35 -3.23
CA GLY A 200 -9.57 -17.41 -2.07
C GLY A 200 -9.15 -16.03 -1.55
N ALA A 201 -9.18 -15.01 -2.41
CA ALA A 201 -8.78 -13.66 -2.09
C ALA A 201 -9.89 -12.80 -1.48
N VAL A 202 -11.15 -13.02 -1.87
CA VAL A 202 -12.26 -12.09 -1.60
C VAL A 202 -12.37 -11.71 -0.13
N GLY A 203 -12.40 -12.68 0.78
CA GLY A 203 -12.57 -12.40 2.21
C GLY A 203 -11.43 -11.58 2.81
N ARG A 204 -10.20 -11.76 2.32
CA ARG A 204 -9.01 -11.06 2.81
C ARG A 204 -8.97 -9.60 2.36
N ILE A 205 -9.21 -9.36 1.07
CA ILE A 205 -9.18 -8.00 0.50
C ILE A 205 -10.38 -7.19 0.98
N SER A 206 -11.59 -7.75 0.89
CA SER A 206 -12.79 -7.06 1.39
C SER A 206 -12.72 -6.83 2.90
N GLY A 207 -12.13 -7.74 3.68
CA GLY A 207 -11.89 -7.55 5.11
C GLY A 207 -11.04 -6.32 5.42
N ARG A 208 -9.95 -6.09 4.68
CA ARG A 208 -9.13 -4.87 4.83
C ARG A 208 -9.93 -3.62 4.48
N LEU A 209 -10.62 -3.61 3.35
CA LEU A 209 -11.46 -2.48 2.93
C LEU A 209 -12.55 -2.14 3.95
N LEU A 210 -13.23 -3.15 4.51
CA LEU A 210 -14.27 -2.95 5.54
C LEU A 210 -13.70 -2.38 6.85
N ARG A 211 -12.51 -2.84 7.27
CA ARG A 211 -11.85 -2.28 8.45
C ARG A 211 -11.42 -0.83 8.24
N LEU A 212 -10.89 -0.50 7.06
CA LEU A 212 -10.54 0.88 6.71
C LEU A 212 -11.78 1.76 6.66
N GLN A 213 -12.88 1.28 6.07
CA GLN A 213 -14.16 1.98 6.07
C GLN A 213 -14.62 2.31 7.50
N ALA A 214 -14.52 1.35 8.42
CA ALA A 214 -14.92 1.54 9.81
C ALA A 214 -14.00 2.50 10.57
N ALA A 215 -12.69 2.42 10.35
CA ALA A 215 -11.71 3.23 11.07
C ALA A 215 -11.51 4.64 10.51
N CYS A 216 -11.88 4.87 9.24
CA CYS A 216 -11.73 6.15 8.54
C CYS A 216 -13.10 6.72 8.10
N PRO A 217 -13.98 7.13 9.03
CA PRO A 217 -15.36 7.55 8.71
C PRO A 217 -15.41 8.74 7.75
N GLU A 218 -14.50 9.71 7.90
CA GLU A 218 -14.38 10.87 6.99
C GLU A 218 -14.02 10.50 5.55
N ARG A 219 -13.54 9.26 5.34
CA ARG A 219 -13.13 8.72 4.04
C ARG A 219 -13.97 7.52 3.61
N ALA A 220 -15.05 7.20 4.33
CA ALA A 220 -15.84 5.98 4.14
C ALA A 220 -16.31 5.81 2.69
N ALA A 221 -16.66 6.90 2.01
CA ALA A 221 -17.12 6.84 0.63
C ALA A 221 -16.06 6.32 -0.36
N TYR A 222 -14.77 6.61 -0.17
CA TYR A 222 -13.72 6.01 -1.02
C TYR A 222 -13.67 4.50 -0.86
N PHE A 223 -13.89 4.01 0.36
CA PHE A 223 -13.94 2.58 0.65
C PHE A 223 -15.23 1.93 0.16
N ASP A 224 -16.37 2.62 0.20
CA ASP A 224 -17.60 2.15 -0.45
C ASP A 224 -17.44 2.00 -1.96
N TRP A 225 -16.83 2.98 -2.63
CA TRP A 225 -16.53 2.86 -4.05
C TRP A 225 -15.59 1.68 -4.33
N ALA A 226 -14.55 1.50 -3.52
CA ALA A 226 -13.60 0.41 -3.69
C ALA A 226 -14.24 -0.96 -3.43
N LEU A 227 -15.08 -1.09 -2.40
CA LEU A 227 -15.83 -2.30 -2.08
C LEU A 227 -16.81 -2.65 -3.19
N ALA A 228 -17.55 -1.67 -3.70
CA ALA A 228 -18.47 -1.86 -4.81
C ALA A 228 -17.74 -2.39 -6.07
N SER A 229 -16.64 -1.72 -6.43
CA SER A 229 -15.80 -2.09 -7.57
C SER A 229 -15.17 -3.49 -7.39
N TYR A 230 -14.67 -3.78 -6.19
CA TYR A 230 -14.05 -5.06 -5.86
C TYR A 230 -15.05 -6.21 -5.89
N PHE A 231 -16.22 -6.05 -5.25
CA PHE A 231 -17.25 -7.08 -5.25
C PHE A 231 -17.82 -7.32 -6.63
N ASN A 232 -17.96 -6.30 -7.47
CA ASN A 232 -18.33 -6.49 -8.87
C ASN A 232 -17.32 -7.39 -9.62
N ARG A 233 -16.02 -7.21 -9.40
CA ARG A 233 -15.01 -8.14 -9.96
C ARG A 233 -15.14 -9.54 -9.37
N ALA A 234 -15.44 -9.66 -8.08
CA ALA A 234 -15.69 -10.95 -7.43
C ALA A 234 -16.93 -11.68 -7.99
N VAL A 235 -17.96 -10.97 -8.49
CA VAL A 235 -19.10 -11.57 -9.21
C VAL A 235 -18.63 -12.37 -10.42
N TYR A 236 -17.77 -11.76 -11.26
CA TYR A 236 -17.26 -12.41 -12.47
C TYR A 236 -16.28 -13.54 -12.13
N ALA A 237 -15.41 -13.36 -11.13
CA ALA A 237 -14.50 -14.41 -10.67
C ALA A 237 -15.21 -15.63 -10.06
N ASN A 238 -16.48 -15.48 -9.65
CA ASN A 238 -17.31 -16.54 -9.09
C ASN A 238 -18.47 -16.93 -10.01
N GLU A 239 -18.42 -16.68 -11.33
CA GLU A 239 -19.56 -16.92 -12.22
C GLU A 239 -20.05 -18.38 -12.24
N PHE A 240 -19.15 -19.34 -12.00
CA PHE A 240 -19.47 -20.77 -11.89
C PHE A 240 -19.93 -21.19 -10.47
N ARG A 241 -20.05 -20.24 -9.54
CA ARG A 241 -20.52 -20.41 -8.16
C ARG A 241 -21.69 -19.44 -7.92
N PRO A 242 -22.89 -19.73 -8.46
CA PRO A 242 -23.97 -18.75 -8.56
C PRO A 242 -24.42 -18.17 -7.21
N GLY A 243 -24.37 -18.96 -6.13
CA GLY A 243 -24.66 -18.47 -4.77
C GLY A 243 -23.66 -17.41 -4.28
N GLU A 244 -22.35 -17.62 -4.51
CA GLU A 244 -21.31 -16.65 -4.14
C GLU A 244 -21.33 -15.43 -5.06
N ALA A 245 -21.48 -15.62 -6.38
CA ALA A 245 -21.62 -14.51 -7.32
C ALA A 245 -22.80 -13.61 -6.94
N ARG A 246 -23.94 -14.19 -6.56
CA ARG A 246 -25.11 -13.43 -6.10
C ARG A 246 -24.86 -12.69 -4.79
N LYS A 247 -24.16 -13.31 -3.83
CA LYS A 247 -23.76 -12.66 -2.57
C LYS A 247 -22.88 -11.44 -2.83
N HIS A 248 -21.90 -11.57 -3.73
CA HIS A 248 -21.04 -10.45 -4.13
C HIS A 248 -21.80 -9.37 -4.88
N ALA A 249 -22.76 -9.72 -5.75
CA ALA A 249 -23.59 -8.74 -6.44
C ALA A 249 -24.41 -7.90 -5.45
N ARG A 250 -25.03 -8.52 -4.43
CA ARG A 250 -25.72 -7.77 -3.36
C ARG A 250 -24.78 -6.81 -2.62
N ALA A 251 -23.59 -7.29 -2.25
CA ALA A 251 -22.60 -6.46 -1.56
C ALA A 251 -22.15 -5.28 -2.45
N ALA A 252 -21.91 -5.52 -3.74
CA ALA A 252 -21.53 -4.48 -4.69
C ALA A 252 -22.60 -3.40 -4.81
N LEU A 253 -23.88 -3.78 -4.94
CA LEU A 253 -25.01 -2.86 -5.01
C LEU A 253 -25.17 -2.05 -3.71
N ALA A 254 -25.05 -2.70 -2.55
CA ALA A 254 -25.18 -2.04 -1.25
C ALA A 254 -24.11 -0.94 -1.06
N HIS A 255 -22.86 -1.23 -1.39
CA HIS A 255 -21.77 -0.26 -1.30
C HIS A 255 -21.86 0.83 -2.38
N ALA A 256 -22.33 0.50 -3.58
CA ALA A 256 -22.57 1.51 -4.61
C ALA A 256 -23.64 2.51 -4.17
N ALA A 257 -24.74 2.03 -3.57
CA ALA A 257 -25.77 2.89 -3.00
C ALA A 257 -25.25 3.75 -1.84
N ALA A 258 -24.38 3.21 -0.99
CA ALA A 258 -23.72 3.97 0.07
C ALA A 258 -22.84 5.09 -0.49
N PHE A 259 -22.02 4.78 -1.50
CA PHE A 259 -21.23 5.78 -2.22
C PHE A 259 -22.12 6.87 -2.83
N SER A 260 -23.19 6.52 -3.56
CA SER A 260 -24.07 7.51 -4.20
C SER A 260 -24.72 8.47 -3.21
N ARG A 261 -25.02 8.02 -1.98
CA ARG A 261 -25.53 8.90 -0.91
C ARG A 261 -24.47 9.87 -0.39
N ALA A 262 -23.21 9.46 -0.35
CA ALA A 262 -22.10 10.25 0.17
C ALA A 262 -21.40 11.13 -0.90
N ALA A 263 -21.46 10.74 -2.17
CA ALA A 263 -20.76 11.36 -3.29
C ALA A 263 -20.93 12.89 -3.40
N PRO A 264 -22.12 13.49 -3.14
CA PRO A 264 -22.29 14.95 -3.19
C PRO A 264 -21.41 15.72 -2.18
N ALA A 265 -20.94 15.07 -1.11
CA ALA A 265 -20.10 15.69 -0.08
C ALA A 265 -18.59 15.54 -0.33
N ILE A 266 -18.17 14.70 -1.28
CA ILE A 266 -16.75 14.41 -1.54
C ILE A 266 -16.19 15.48 -2.49
N ARG A 267 -15.15 16.20 -2.07
CA ARG A 267 -14.39 17.12 -2.94
C ARG A 267 -13.16 16.40 -3.49
N GLY A 268 -13.09 16.20 -4.81
CA GLY A 268 -11.93 15.58 -5.48
C GLY A 268 -12.17 15.31 -6.96
N SER A 269 -11.09 15.13 -7.75
CA SER A 269 -11.11 15.08 -9.21
C SER A 269 -11.72 13.82 -9.86
N GLY A 270 -12.19 12.84 -9.07
CA GLY A 270 -12.67 11.56 -9.58
C GLY A 270 -14.08 11.14 -9.12
N ALA A 271 -14.78 11.94 -8.30
CA ALA A 271 -16.07 11.52 -7.73
C ALA A 271 -17.16 11.31 -8.80
N GLU A 272 -17.23 12.18 -9.80
CA GLU A 272 -18.18 12.05 -10.93
C GLU A 272 -17.87 10.85 -11.82
N GLU A 273 -16.58 10.62 -12.11
CA GLU A 273 -16.14 9.46 -12.89
C GLU A 273 -16.48 8.15 -12.14
N ASN A 274 -16.19 8.11 -10.85
CA ASN A 274 -16.51 6.99 -9.96
C ASN A 274 -18.02 6.74 -9.90
N ALA A 275 -18.83 7.80 -9.79
CA ALA A 275 -20.29 7.68 -9.83
C ALA A 275 -20.77 7.14 -11.19
N GLY A 276 -20.22 7.63 -12.29
CA GLY A 276 -20.55 7.16 -13.64
C GLY A 276 -20.18 5.68 -13.86
N PHE A 277 -19.04 5.24 -13.33
CA PHE A 277 -18.65 3.83 -13.33
C PHE A 277 -19.64 2.97 -12.54
N LEU A 278 -19.99 3.37 -11.31
CA LEU A 278 -20.91 2.61 -10.47
C LEU A 278 -22.33 2.55 -11.04
N SER A 279 -22.81 3.61 -11.69
CA SER A 279 -24.11 3.59 -12.37
C SER A 279 -24.17 2.52 -13.47
N ARG A 280 -23.11 2.39 -14.28
CA ARG A 280 -23.03 1.33 -15.31
C ARG A 280 -22.95 -0.06 -14.68
N MET A 281 -22.19 -0.18 -13.60
CA MET A 281 -22.06 -1.42 -12.84
C MET A 281 -23.41 -1.88 -12.26
N ILE A 282 -24.18 -0.97 -11.67
CA ILE A 282 -25.50 -1.26 -11.10
C ILE A 282 -26.42 -1.85 -12.17
N VAL A 283 -26.55 -1.19 -13.33
CA VAL A 283 -27.37 -1.68 -14.45
C VAL A 283 -26.96 -3.10 -14.86
N ASN A 284 -25.67 -3.34 -15.07
CA ASN A 284 -25.17 -4.66 -15.47
C ASN A 284 -25.46 -5.75 -14.43
N LEU A 285 -25.35 -5.44 -13.14
CA LEU A 285 -25.63 -6.39 -12.06
C LEU A 285 -27.13 -6.68 -11.93
N GLN A 286 -27.99 -5.68 -12.13
CA GLN A 286 -29.44 -5.84 -12.14
C GLN A 286 -29.90 -6.68 -13.34
N GLU A 287 -29.32 -6.47 -14.52
CA GLU A 287 -29.60 -7.32 -15.70
C GLU A 287 -29.17 -8.78 -15.47
N LYS A 288 -28.01 -8.99 -14.82
CA LYS A 288 -27.49 -10.33 -14.51
C LYS A 288 -28.25 -11.03 -13.38
N PHE A 289 -28.75 -10.26 -12.41
CA PHE A 289 -29.47 -10.74 -11.23
C PHE A 289 -30.74 -9.89 -10.99
N PRO A 290 -31.79 -10.07 -11.80
CA PRO A 290 -32.98 -9.20 -11.81
C PRO A 290 -33.81 -9.28 -10.52
N ASP A 291 -33.56 -10.28 -9.69
CA ASP A 291 -34.21 -10.48 -8.41
C ASP A 291 -33.42 -9.86 -7.24
N LEU A 292 -32.43 -9.02 -7.52
CA LEU A 292 -31.75 -8.16 -6.54
C LEU A 292 -32.32 -6.72 -6.50
N ASP A 293 -33.31 -6.41 -7.33
CA ASP A 293 -34.07 -5.15 -7.33
C ASP A 293 -35.20 -5.09 -6.27
N GLN A 294 -35.37 -6.15 -5.49
CA GLN A 294 -36.37 -6.29 -4.42
C GLN A 294 -35.72 -6.20 -3.04
#